data_AF-A0A0T6BAA3-F1
#
_entry.id   AF-A0A0T6BAA3-F1
#
_cell.length_a   1.000
_cell.length_b   1.000
_cell.length_c   1.000
_cell.angle_alpha   90.00
_cell.angle_beta   90.00
_cell.angle_gamma   90.00
#
_symmetry.space_group_name_H-M   'P 1'
#
loop_
_entity.id
_entity.type
_entity.pdbx_description
1 polymer ?
#
loop_
_entity_poly.entity_id
_entity_poly.type
_entity_poly.pdbx_seq_one_letter_code
_entity_poly.pdbx_strand_id
1 'polypeptide(L)'
;TDGSYITEIDYYITPQYTNGTYDSCKQVSVPSTGQLAMDIMCGTWTSTRCTAKRWFDYMGNKNTPFVPFQINYKYTDPANRFIPANPPVTPCSKALDENTPACSCVDCESSCPAPKPMPQPLGPFKILGHDGYAVIMFCVFLIGSGLFLFVVLVIPHAGSMADLMRGRGTDEVRAAVGRRLAGVDRSPHNTLGDS
;
A
#
# COMPACT_ATOMS: atom_id res chain seq x y z
N THR A 1 -70.46 15.39 -8.74
CA THR A 1 -69.81 16.01 -7.58
C THR A 1 -68.87 17.07 -8.10
N ASP A 2 -69.32 18.32 -8.13
CA ASP A 2 -68.50 19.46 -8.55
C ASP A 2 -67.73 19.97 -7.32
N GLY A 3 -66.46 19.58 -7.22
CA GLY A 3 -65.58 19.93 -6.12
C GLY A 3 -64.42 20.75 -6.66
N SER A 4 -64.13 21.89 -6.03
CA SER A 4 -62.94 22.68 -6.34
C SER A 4 -61.68 21.86 -6.03
N TYR A 5 -60.81 21.66 -7.03
CA TYR A 5 -59.55 20.93 -6.90
C TYR A 5 -58.35 21.86 -7.14
N ILE A 6 -57.27 21.60 -6.43
CA ILE A 6 -56.01 22.34 -6.55
C ILE A 6 -55.14 21.62 -7.58
N THR A 7 -54.75 22.33 -8.63
CA THR A 7 -53.93 21.78 -9.73
C THR A 7 -52.45 22.15 -9.62
N GLU A 8 -52.14 23.23 -8.93
CA GLU A 8 -50.80 23.79 -8.83
C GLU A 8 -50.66 24.66 -7.57
N ILE A 9 -49.50 24.57 -6.91
CA ILE A 9 -49.14 25.40 -5.77
C ILE A 9 -47.71 25.93 -5.88
N ASP A 10 -47.48 27.12 -5.31
CA ASP A 10 -46.15 27.64 -5.02
C ASP A 10 -45.78 27.33 -3.56
N TYR A 11 -44.68 26.61 -3.35
CA TYR A 11 -44.20 26.24 -2.02
C TYR A 11 -42.87 26.95 -1.71
N TYR A 12 -42.90 27.87 -0.75
CA TYR A 12 -41.72 28.63 -0.33
C TYR A 12 -40.90 27.82 0.67
N ILE A 13 -39.63 27.59 0.33
CA ILE A 13 -38.73 26.75 1.10
C ILE A 13 -37.34 27.38 1.18
N THR A 14 -36.66 27.19 2.30
CA THR A 14 -35.31 27.72 2.50
C THR A 14 -34.26 26.87 1.76
N PRO A 15 -33.26 27.49 1.10
CA PRO A 15 -32.14 26.76 0.49
C PRO A 15 -31.40 25.86 1.49
N GLN A 16 -31.30 26.32 2.74
CA GLN A 16 -30.63 25.62 3.84
C GLN A 16 -31.31 24.28 4.12
N TYR A 17 -32.64 24.25 4.21
CA TYR A 17 -33.40 23.01 4.39
C TYR A 17 -33.24 22.06 3.19
N THR A 18 -33.36 22.58 1.96
CA THR A 18 -33.26 21.72 0.77
C THR A 18 -31.88 21.12 0.59
N ASN A 19 -30.83 21.88 0.86
CA ASN A 19 -29.46 21.41 0.78
C ASN A 19 -29.16 20.40 1.89
N GLY A 20 -29.57 20.70 3.13
CA GLY A 20 -29.40 19.77 4.25
C GLY A 20 -30.09 18.44 3.98
N THR A 21 -31.34 18.46 3.51
CA THR A 21 -32.12 17.25 3.18
C THR A 21 -31.50 16.48 2.02
N TYR A 22 -30.95 17.17 1.02
CA TYR A 22 -30.23 16.52 -0.08
C TYR A 22 -28.95 15.85 0.41
N ASP A 23 -28.16 16.54 1.23
CA ASP A 23 -26.89 16.02 1.74
C ASP A 23 -27.06 14.81 2.66
N SER A 24 -28.17 14.70 3.40
CA SER A 24 -28.48 13.50 4.20
C SER A 24 -28.86 12.29 3.36
N CYS A 25 -29.32 12.47 2.11
CA CYS A 25 -29.92 11.40 1.31
C CYS A 25 -29.16 11.07 0.01
N LYS A 26 -28.19 11.89 -0.39
CA LYS A 26 -27.51 11.79 -1.70
C LYS A 26 -26.77 10.46 -1.94
N GLN A 27 -26.36 9.76 -0.89
CA GLN A 27 -25.59 8.52 -0.94
C GLN A 27 -26.43 7.28 -0.57
N VAL A 28 -27.74 7.42 -0.35
CA VAL A 28 -28.60 6.29 0.02
C VAL A 28 -28.65 5.29 -1.14
N SER A 29 -28.36 4.03 -0.82
CA SER A 29 -28.32 2.94 -1.79
C SER A 29 -29.69 2.26 -1.91
N VAL A 30 -30.01 1.76 -3.10
CA VAL A 30 -31.18 0.91 -3.34
C VAL A 30 -30.68 -0.53 -3.57
N PRO A 31 -30.81 -1.43 -2.56
CA PRO A 31 -30.17 -2.74 -2.63
C PRO A 31 -30.63 -3.62 -3.79
N SER A 32 -31.87 -3.44 -4.26
CA SER A 32 -32.44 -4.24 -5.36
C SER A 32 -31.86 -3.90 -6.73
N THR A 33 -31.41 -2.66 -6.94
CA THR A 33 -30.85 -2.20 -8.23
C THR A 33 -29.34 -2.00 -8.17
N GLY A 34 -28.75 -1.89 -6.98
CA GLY A 34 -27.34 -1.54 -6.79
C GLY A 34 -27.03 -0.08 -7.18
N GLN A 35 -28.06 0.74 -7.40
CA GLN A 35 -27.94 2.15 -7.74
C GLN A 35 -28.21 3.03 -6.52
N LEU A 36 -27.90 4.32 -6.62
CA LEU A 36 -28.28 5.29 -5.60
C LEU A 36 -29.76 5.66 -5.76
N ALA A 37 -30.43 6.00 -4.66
CA ALA A 37 -31.81 6.48 -4.69
C ALA A 37 -31.95 7.72 -5.60
N MET A 38 -30.93 8.59 -5.62
CA MET A 38 -30.89 9.78 -6.47
C MET A 38 -30.77 9.46 -7.97
N ASP A 39 -30.35 8.25 -8.36
CA ASP A 39 -30.38 7.82 -9.77
C ASP A 39 -31.80 7.68 -10.31
N ILE A 40 -32.74 7.36 -9.42
CA ILE A 40 -34.16 7.15 -9.73
C ILE A 40 -34.95 8.43 -9.45
N MET A 41 -34.60 9.15 -8.37
CA MET A 41 -35.37 10.28 -7.88
C MET A 41 -34.96 11.64 -8.45
N CYS A 42 -33.90 11.73 -9.25
CA CYS A 42 -33.43 13.00 -9.82
C CYS A 42 -33.67 13.13 -11.34
N GLY A 43 -34.51 12.26 -11.90
CA GLY A 43 -34.84 12.24 -13.31
C GLY A 43 -33.63 12.07 -14.22
N THR A 44 -33.53 12.88 -15.27
CA THR A 44 -32.47 12.79 -16.29
C THR A 44 -31.07 13.16 -15.79
N TRP A 45 -30.95 13.80 -14.62
CA TRP A 45 -29.66 14.23 -14.09
C TRP A 45 -28.89 13.09 -13.43
N THR A 46 -29.59 12.03 -12.97
CA THR A 46 -29.01 10.90 -12.23
C THR A 46 -28.24 11.38 -10.98
N SER A 47 -27.69 10.50 -10.13
CA SER A 47 -26.95 10.94 -8.92
C SER A 47 -25.76 11.86 -9.25
N THR A 48 -25.04 11.58 -10.34
CA THR A 48 -23.81 12.30 -10.73
C THR A 48 -24.01 13.80 -10.98
N ARG A 49 -25.17 14.21 -11.51
CA ARG A 49 -25.48 15.63 -11.80
C ARG A 49 -26.68 16.13 -10.99
N CYS A 50 -27.11 15.38 -9.98
CA CYS A 50 -28.18 15.82 -9.12
C CYS A 50 -27.72 16.98 -8.22
N THR A 51 -28.63 17.91 -7.97
CA THR A 51 -28.49 18.96 -6.96
C THR A 51 -29.79 19.00 -6.16
N ALA A 52 -29.75 19.56 -4.94
CA ALA A 52 -30.96 19.73 -4.12
C ALA A 52 -32.11 20.33 -4.93
N LYS A 53 -31.87 21.46 -5.62
CA LYS A 53 -32.89 22.10 -6.46
C LYS A 53 -33.43 21.17 -7.55
N ARG A 54 -32.57 20.45 -8.28
CA ARG A 54 -33.02 19.54 -9.35
C ARG A 54 -33.86 18.39 -8.81
N TRP A 55 -33.48 17.86 -7.65
CA TRP A 55 -34.22 16.80 -6.97
C TRP A 55 -35.61 17.26 -6.54
N PHE A 56 -35.70 18.38 -5.81
CA PHE A 56 -36.98 18.94 -5.37
C PHE A 56 -37.85 19.36 -6.57
N ASP A 57 -37.28 20.01 -7.59
CA ASP A 57 -38.00 20.38 -8.81
C ASP A 57 -38.56 19.14 -9.52
N TYR A 58 -37.82 18.02 -9.55
CA TYR A 58 -38.31 16.74 -10.11
C TYR A 58 -39.45 16.16 -9.27
N MET A 59 -39.34 16.16 -7.94
CA MET A 59 -40.40 15.71 -7.03
C MET A 59 -41.67 16.58 -7.07
N GLY A 60 -41.58 17.81 -7.58
CA GLY A 60 -42.73 18.70 -7.77
C GLY A 60 -43.29 18.74 -9.19
N ASN A 61 -42.67 18.01 -10.14
CA ASN A 61 -43.03 18.11 -11.55
C ASN A 61 -44.13 17.13 -11.93
N LYS A 62 -45.32 17.66 -12.26
CA LYS A 62 -46.49 16.86 -12.68
C LYS A 62 -46.29 16.06 -13.96
N ASN A 63 -45.26 16.37 -14.75
CA ASN A 63 -44.94 15.60 -15.96
C ASN A 63 -44.32 14.23 -15.62
N THR A 64 -44.01 14.00 -14.34
CA THR A 64 -43.57 12.69 -13.84
C THR A 64 -44.79 11.89 -13.37
N PRO A 65 -44.83 10.57 -13.63
CA PRO A 65 -45.98 9.74 -13.27
C PRO A 65 -46.19 9.59 -11.75
N PHE A 66 -45.21 9.99 -10.95
CA PHE A 66 -45.23 9.88 -9.48
C PHE A 66 -45.82 11.13 -8.80
N VAL A 67 -46.03 12.22 -9.54
CA VAL A 67 -46.44 13.51 -8.99
C VAL A 67 -47.89 13.82 -9.41
N PRO A 68 -48.85 13.90 -8.47
CA PRO A 68 -50.27 14.02 -8.80
C PRO A 68 -50.69 15.42 -9.26
N PHE A 69 -49.99 16.48 -8.84
CA PHE A 69 -50.26 17.87 -9.20
C PHE A 69 -48.96 18.70 -9.12
N GLN A 70 -48.93 19.87 -9.74
CA GLN A 70 -47.69 20.66 -9.84
C GLN A 70 -47.33 21.35 -8.51
N ILE A 71 -46.09 21.18 -8.06
CA ILE A 71 -45.53 21.90 -6.90
C ILE A 71 -44.31 22.69 -7.37
N ASN A 72 -44.41 24.01 -7.28
CA ASN A 72 -43.32 24.91 -7.63
C ASN A 72 -42.55 25.30 -6.38
N TYR A 73 -41.39 24.71 -6.17
CA TYR A 73 -40.50 25.08 -5.07
C TYR A 73 -39.88 26.46 -5.33
N LYS A 74 -40.15 27.41 -4.44
CA LYS A 74 -39.57 28.76 -4.43
C LYS A 74 -38.50 28.82 -3.35
N TYR A 75 -37.24 28.80 -3.77
CA TYR A 75 -36.06 28.86 -2.91
C TYR A 75 -35.79 30.32 -2.53
N THR A 76 -36.24 30.76 -1.36
CA THR A 76 -36.06 32.14 -0.89
C THR A 76 -35.78 32.17 0.60
N ASP A 77 -35.03 33.18 1.02
CA ASP A 77 -34.92 33.56 2.42
C ASP A 77 -36.19 34.32 2.86
N PRO A 78 -36.43 34.49 4.19
CA PRO A 78 -37.62 35.13 4.70
C PRO A 78 -37.87 36.49 4.06
N ALA A 79 -38.97 36.61 3.33
CA ALA A 79 -39.40 37.86 2.70
C ALA A 79 -40.73 38.30 3.31
N ASN A 80 -40.96 39.62 3.41
CA ASN A 80 -42.06 40.25 4.15
C ASN A 80 -43.50 39.75 3.84
N ARG A 81 -43.72 38.93 2.80
CA ARG A 81 -45.04 38.39 2.43
C ARG A 81 -45.24 36.89 2.71
N PHE A 82 -44.16 36.11 2.78
CA PHE A 82 -44.24 34.65 2.96
C PHE A 82 -43.08 34.17 3.83
N ILE A 83 -43.38 33.30 4.80
CA ILE A 83 -42.38 32.66 5.67
C ILE A 83 -41.98 31.34 4.99
N PRO A 84 -40.75 31.21 4.47
CA PRO A 84 -40.31 29.98 3.82
C PRO A 84 -40.16 28.86 4.85
N ALA A 85 -40.49 27.64 4.46
CA ALA A 85 -40.33 26.48 5.32
C ALA A 85 -38.85 26.20 5.60
N ASN A 86 -38.53 26.06 6.89
CA ASN A 86 -37.21 25.67 7.37
C ASN A 86 -37.31 24.74 8.59
N PRO A 87 -37.88 23.53 8.43
CA PRO A 87 -37.88 22.56 9.52
C PRO A 87 -36.44 22.05 9.80
N PRO A 88 -36.18 21.53 11.01
CA PRO A 88 -34.88 21.00 11.35
C PRO A 88 -34.54 19.78 10.47
N VAL A 89 -33.30 19.72 9.99
CA VAL A 89 -32.78 18.57 9.24
C VAL A 89 -31.88 17.73 10.14
N THR A 90 -32.13 16.43 10.17
CA THR A 90 -31.27 15.47 10.86
C THR A 90 -30.18 14.98 9.90
N PRO A 91 -28.88 15.17 10.22
CA PRO A 91 -27.80 14.65 9.38
C PRO A 91 -27.77 13.12 9.43
N CYS A 92 -27.34 12.47 8.34
CA CYS A 92 -27.36 11.01 8.23
C CYS A 92 -26.46 10.28 9.25
N SER A 93 -25.45 10.97 9.79
CA SER A 93 -24.57 10.48 10.85
C SER A 93 -25.19 10.50 12.26
N LYS A 94 -26.40 11.04 12.42
CA LYS A 94 -27.08 11.16 13.72
C LYS A 94 -28.35 10.33 13.77
N ALA A 95 -28.59 9.69 14.91
CA ALA A 95 -29.86 9.04 15.23
C ALA A 95 -31.03 10.04 15.21
N LEU A 96 -32.19 9.63 14.71
CA LEU A 96 -33.39 10.47 14.67
C LEU A 96 -34.07 10.50 16.05
N ASP A 97 -34.16 9.36 16.72
CA ASP A 97 -34.71 9.18 18.07
C ASP A 97 -34.04 8.00 18.80
N GLU A 98 -34.43 7.74 20.04
CA GLU A 98 -33.83 6.66 20.86
C GLU A 98 -33.99 5.26 20.25
N ASN A 99 -35.00 5.05 19.40
CA ASN A 99 -35.28 3.76 18.77
C ASN A 99 -34.72 3.66 17.33
N THR A 100 -34.21 4.76 16.77
CA THR A 100 -33.73 4.79 15.38
C THR A 100 -32.24 5.12 15.32
N PRO A 101 -31.38 4.14 14.97
CA PRO A 101 -29.95 4.40 14.84
C PRO A 101 -29.66 5.33 13.65
N ALA A 102 -28.44 5.89 13.64
CA ALA A 102 -27.93 6.62 12.50
C ALA A 102 -27.87 5.74 11.23
N CYS A 103 -27.79 6.38 10.05
CA CYS A 103 -27.67 5.68 8.78
C CYS A 103 -26.39 4.84 8.72
N SER A 104 -26.43 3.77 7.93
CA SER A 104 -25.26 2.93 7.68
C SER A 104 -24.18 3.68 6.90
N CYS A 105 -22.92 3.25 7.03
CA CYS A 105 -21.80 3.81 6.26
C CYS A 105 -21.97 3.61 4.73
N VAL A 106 -22.75 2.61 4.31
CA VAL A 106 -23.05 2.36 2.89
C VAL A 106 -24.00 3.42 2.33
N ASP A 107 -24.92 3.93 3.16
CA ASP A 107 -25.91 4.93 2.76
C ASP A 107 -25.46 6.37 3.05
N CYS A 108 -24.40 6.53 3.84
CA CYS A 108 -23.90 7.82 4.30
C CYS A 108 -22.42 7.73 4.69
N GLU A 109 -21.56 8.41 3.94
CA GLU A 109 -20.12 8.48 4.20
C GLU A 109 -19.79 9.15 5.53
N SER A 110 -20.61 10.13 5.95
CA SER A 110 -20.39 10.81 7.24
C SER A 110 -20.67 9.92 8.47
N SER A 111 -21.31 8.76 8.28
CA SER A 111 -21.46 7.72 9.30
C SER A 111 -20.26 6.77 9.38
N CYS A 112 -19.31 6.85 8.44
CA CYS A 112 -18.19 5.93 8.39
C CYS A 112 -17.13 6.26 9.46
N PRO A 113 -16.51 5.24 10.07
CA PRO A 113 -15.36 5.46 10.94
C PRO A 113 -14.18 6.04 10.15
N ALA A 114 -13.41 6.91 10.78
CA ALA A 114 -12.21 7.47 10.16
C ALA A 114 -11.23 6.33 9.75
N PRO A 115 -10.66 6.38 8.54
CA PRO A 115 -9.66 5.39 8.11
C PRO A 115 -8.48 5.37 9.08
N LYS A 116 -7.96 4.17 9.39
CA LYS A 116 -6.71 4.07 10.14
C LYS A 116 -5.59 4.73 9.33
N PRO A 117 -4.66 5.46 9.97
CA PRO A 117 -3.48 5.97 9.30
C PRO A 117 -2.78 4.85 8.53
N MET A 118 -2.36 5.12 7.30
CA MET A 118 -1.59 4.15 6.53
C MET A 118 -0.35 3.76 7.34
N PRO A 119 -0.01 2.46 7.44
CA PRO A 119 1.22 2.05 8.07
C PRO A 119 2.37 2.77 7.36
N GLN A 120 3.31 3.30 8.14
CA GLN A 120 4.47 3.97 7.55
C GLN A 120 5.19 2.97 6.62
N PRO A 121 5.67 3.42 5.45
CA PRO A 121 6.47 2.58 4.59
C PRO A 121 7.61 1.98 5.42
N LEU A 122 7.91 0.70 5.18
CA LEU A 122 8.99 0.02 5.87
C LEU A 122 10.26 0.88 5.71
N GLY A 123 10.79 1.38 6.82
CA GLY A 123 11.95 2.26 6.81
C GLY A 123 13.14 1.59 6.10
N PRO A 124 14.12 2.37 5.62
CA PRO A 124 15.31 1.80 4.99
C PRO A 124 15.96 0.79 5.93
N PHE A 125 16.48 -0.31 5.37
CA PHE A 125 17.15 -1.36 6.13
C PHE A 125 18.31 -0.77 6.93
N LYS A 126 18.14 -0.68 8.25
CA LYS A 126 19.13 -0.16 9.18
C LYS A 126 19.58 -1.25 10.14
N ILE A 127 20.88 -1.38 10.31
CA ILE A 127 21.49 -2.21 11.35
C ILE A 127 22.16 -1.24 12.33
N LEU A 128 21.82 -1.32 13.61
CA LEU A 128 22.38 -0.43 14.66
C LEU A 128 22.18 1.08 14.42
N GLY A 129 21.14 1.47 13.67
CA GLY A 129 20.87 2.88 13.34
C GLY A 129 21.64 3.44 12.15
N HIS A 130 22.56 2.66 11.56
CA HIS A 130 23.27 2.99 10.33
C HIS A 130 22.71 2.22 9.13
N ASP A 131 23.00 2.70 7.93
CA ASP A 131 22.63 2.02 6.69
C ASP A 131 23.16 0.58 6.71
N GLY A 132 22.27 -0.41 6.64
CA GLY A 132 22.64 -1.81 6.75
C GLY A 132 23.61 -2.23 5.65
N TYR A 133 23.56 -1.61 4.47
CA TYR A 133 24.53 -1.87 3.40
C TYR A 133 25.93 -1.39 3.79
N ALA A 134 26.05 -0.24 4.44
CA ALA A 134 27.34 0.30 4.88
C ALA A 134 27.98 -0.61 5.95
N VAL A 135 27.19 -1.11 6.90
CA VAL A 135 27.67 -2.04 7.95
C VAL A 135 28.14 -3.36 7.33
N ILE A 136 27.34 -3.94 6.41
CA ILE A 136 27.70 -5.19 5.74
C ILE A 136 29.00 -5.02 4.94
N MET A 137 29.12 -3.96 4.14
CA MET A 137 30.32 -3.71 3.32
C MET A 137 31.57 -3.50 4.17
N PHE A 138 31.45 -2.82 5.32
CA PHE A 138 32.56 -2.64 6.25
C PHE A 138 33.02 -3.97 6.86
N CYS A 139 32.09 -4.83 7.30
CA CYS A 139 32.42 -6.16 7.81
C CYS A 139 33.10 -7.05 6.76
N VAL A 140 32.58 -7.05 5.52
CA VAL A 140 33.19 -7.79 4.40
C VAL A 140 34.60 -7.29 4.11
N PHE A 141 34.82 -5.98 4.14
CA PHE A 141 36.14 -5.38 3.94
C PHE A 141 37.13 -5.82 5.03
N LEU A 142 36.76 -5.76 6.32
CA LEU A 142 37.64 -6.16 7.42
C LEU A 142 38.02 -7.64 7.35
N ILE A 143 37.07 -8.53 7.07
CA ILE A 143 37.32 -9.97 6.94
C ILE A 143 38.20 -10.24 5.72
N GLY A 144 37.90 -9.63 4.57
CA GLY A 144 38.67 -9.78 3.34
C GLY A 144 40.11 -9.28 3.48
N SER A 145 40.31 -8.09 4.04
CA SER A 145 41.64 -7.53 4.31
C SER A 145 42.40 -8.33 5.36
N GLY A 146 41.73 -8.82 6.40
CA GLY A 146 42.35 -9.68 7.41
C GLY A 146 42.84 -11.01 6.83
N LEU A 147 42.03 -11.68 6.00
CA LEU A 147 42.42 -12.89 5.29
C LEU A 147 43.57 -12.62 4.31
N PHE A 148 43.50 -11.52 3.55
CA PHE A 148 44.54 -11.14 2.62
C PHE A 148 45.88 -10.88 3.33
N LEU A 149 45.86 -10.13 4.44
CA LEU A 149 47.05 -9.87 5.26
C LEU A 149 47.56 -11.14 5.93
N PHE A 150 46.69 -12.04 6.40
CA PHE A 150 47.09 -13.33 6.94
C PHE A 150 47.84 -14.15 5.87
N VAL A 151 47.28 -14.25 4.66
CA VAL A 151 47.92 -14.92 3.53
C VAL A 151 49.26 -14.25 3.19
N VAL A 152 49.30 -12.92 3.04
CA VAL A 152 50.51 -12.20 2.63
C VAL A 152 51.59 -12.12 3.71
N LEU A 153 51.26 -12.13 5.00
CA LEU A 153 52.24 -12.03 6.10
C LEU A 153 52.68 -13.41 6.61
N VAL A 154 51.79 -14.41 6.62
CA VAL A 154 52.11 -15.75 7.12
C VAL A 154 52.79 -16.60 6.05
N ILE A 155 52.47 -16.45 4.76
CA ILE A 155 53.14 -17.22 3.68
C ILE A 155 54.64 -16.90 3.56
N PRO A 156 55.13 -15.65 3.59
CA PRO A 156 56.56 -15.38 3.56
C PRO A 156 57.27 -15.78 4.87
N HIS A 157 56.59 -15.74 6.03
CA HIS A 157 57.16 -16.22 7.30
C HIS A 157 57.20 -17.76 7.39
N ALA A 158 56.21 -18.45 6.83
CA ALA A 158 56.20 -19.90 6.68
C ALA A 158 57.23 -20.38 5.64
N GLY A 159 57.54 -19.56 4.63
CA GLY A 159 58.68 -19.77 3.73
C GLY A 159 60.03 -19.76 4.47
N SER A 160 60.19 -18.94 5.51
CA SER A 160 61.42 -18.92 6.32
C SER A 160 61.54 -20.09 7.30
N MET A 161 60.41 -20.64 7.80
CA MET A 161 60.40 -21.86 8.64
C MET A 161 60.44 -23.15 7.79
N ALA A 162 60.13 -23.08 6.50
CA ALA A 162 60.36 -24.17 5.56
C ALA A 162 61.84 -24.30 5.18
N ASP A 163 62.62 -23.21 5.22
CA ASP A 163 64.06 -23.25 4.95
C ASP A 163 64.88 -23.75 6.15
N LEU A 164 64.39 -23.51 7.38
CA LEU A 164 65.01 -24.01 8.62
C LEU A 164 64.70 -25.49 8.91
N MET A 165 63.61 -26.04 8.35
CA MET A 165 63.31 -27.48 8.38
C MET A 165 63.87 -28.25 7.18
N ARG A 166 64.45 -27.55 6.19
CA ARG A 166 65.08 -28.14 5.00
C ARG A 166 66.62 -28.14 5.06
N GLY A 167 67.21 -27.68 6.17
CA GLY A 167 68.65 -27.44 6.30
C GLY A 167 69.50 -28.46 7.05
N ARG A 168 69.01 -29.66 7.41
CA ARG A 168 69.85 -30.67 8.12
C ARG A 168 69.75 -32.11 7.62
N GLY A 169 68.94 -32.40 6.60
CA GLY A 169 68.75 -33.77 6.11
C GLY A 169 69.30 -34.06 4.71
N THR A 170 69.50 -33.05 3.88
CA THR A 170 69.81 -33.24 2.45
C THR A 170 71.30 -33.38 2.13
N ASP A 171 72.19 -32.93 3.01
CA ASP A 171 73.64 -33.00 2.78
C ASP A 171 74.25 -34.36 3.20
N GLU A 172 73.71 -35.02 4.24
CA GLU A 172 74.12 -36.38 4.61
C GLU A 172 73.73 -37.41 3.53
N VAL A 173 72.56 -37.25 2.91
CA VAL A 173 72.06 -38.19 1.90
C VAL A 173 72.86 -38.07 0.60
N ARG A 174 73.26 -36.85 0.19
CA ARG A 174 74.15 -36.66 -0.97
C ARG A 174 75.56 -37.22 -0.73
N ALA A 175 76.11 -37.07 0.48
CA ALA A 175 77.40 -37.65 0.85
C ALA A 175 77.38 -39.19 0.95
N ALA A 176 76.25 -39.78 1.34
CA ALA A 176 76.05 -41.23 1.41
C ALA A 176 75.83 -41.87 0.03
N VAL A 177 75.11 -41.18 -0.88
CA VAL A 177 74.85 -41.66 -2.25
C VAL A 177 76.11 -41.53 -3.13
N GLY A 178 76.87 -40.44 -3.00
CA GLY A 178 78.13 -40.25 -3.75
C GLY A 178 79.18 -41.33 -3.46
N ARG A 179 79.22 -41.86 -2.23
CA ARG A 179 80.12 -42.98 -1.86
C ARG A 179 79.69 -44.34 -2.39
N ARG A 180 78.41 -44.55 -2.74
CA ARG A 180 77.94 -45.85 -3.27
C ARG A 180 78.07 -45.98 -4.79
N LEU A 181 78.19 -44.88 -5.52
CA LEU A 181 78.34 -44.91 -6.98
C LEU A 181 79.81 -44.95 -7.46
N ALA A 182 80.78 -44.68 -6.58
CA ALA A 182 82.21 -44.79 -6.91
C ALA A 182 82.79 -46.21 -6.72
N GLY A 183 81.97 -47.19 -6.32
CA GLY A 183 82.41 -48.56 -6.01
C GLY A 183 82.03 -49.63 -7.03
N VAL A 184 81.41 -49.26 -8.16
CA VAL A 184 80.97 -50.22 -9.18
C VAL A 184 81.64 -49.90 -10.51
N ASP A 185 82.95 -50.16 -10.58
CA ASP A 185 83.61 -50.61 -11.81
C ASP A 185 84.91 -51.38 -11.49
N ARG A 186 84.86 -52.73 -11.56
CA ARG A 186 85.95 -53.58 -12.06
C ARG A 186 85.51 -55.03 -12.28
N SER A 187 85.43 -55.39 -13.57
CA SER A 187 85.30 -56.73 -14.19
C SER A 187 86.46 -57.70 -13.79
N PRO A 188 86.37 -59.04 -13.99
CA PRO A 188 86.64 -59.62 -15.32
C PRO A 188 85.93 -60.95 -15.71
N HIS A 189 85.54 -61.02 -16.99
CA HIS A 189 85.92 -62.02 -18.03
C HIS A 189 85.87 -63.55 -17.81
N ASN A 190 85.23 -64.25 -18.78
CA ASN A 190 85.37 -65.63 -19.31
C ASN A 190 84.00 -66.33 -19.39
N THR A 191 83.58 -67.11 -20.40
CA THR A 191 84.16 -67.71 -21.62
C THR A 191 83.01 -68.44 -22.35
N LEU A 192 83.16 -68.68 -23.67
CA LEU A 192 82.67 -69.84 -24.46
C LEU A 192 81.18 -70.23 -24.33
N GLY A 193 80.40 -70.35 -25.40
CA GLY A 193 80.67 -71.15 -26.59
C GLY A 193 79.63 -72.27 -26.68
N ASP A 194 79.24 -72.56 -27.93
CA ASP A 194 78.55 -73.74 -28.45
C ASP A 194 77.00 -73.89 -28.41
N SER A 195 76.54 -74.10 -29.66
CA SER A 195 75.43 -74.91 -30.18
C SER A 195 74.02 -74.32 -30.20
#